data_AF-A0A8H7PXP7-F1
#
_entry.id   AF-A0A8H7PXP7-F1
#
_cell.length_a   1.000
_cell.length_b   1.000
_cell.length_c   1.000
_cell.angle_alpha   90.00
_cell.angle_beta   90.00
_cell.angle_gamma   90.00
#
_symmetry.space_group_name_H-M   'P 1'
#
loop_
_entity.id
_entity.type
_entity.pdbx_description
1 polymer ?
#
loop_
_entity_poly.entity_id
_entity_poly.type
_entity_poly.pdbx_seq_one_letter_code
_entity_poly.pdbx_strand_id
1 'polypeptide(L)'
;MFLTIFGIQAARGDSATMSGVRIIVGQAAITVTSSIGGYLMGRFNTYKPIITIGTSLAALGIGLLALFTSTSPFGEMYGFLIVAGSGAGMVYACSTVAAQSACEKHELAVVTVLVNFFMNLGSAVGIAVASAIVNNGLQSCLGDHLSADLVTSILQSTTFIRSGVLSPEQQDITITCYVSSFKTAWTVMAGFAAIAVVASLFIKQHSLFRDRKDPSKSDQSEVIVDETAVN
;
A
#
# COMPACT_ATOMS: atom_id res chain seq x y z
N MET A 1 -6.33 2.43 3.83
CA MET A 1 -6.16 1.85 5.19
C MET A 1 -6.57 2.85 6.26
N PHE A 2 -5.90 4.00 6.37
CA PHE A 2 -6.22 5.06 7.34
C PHE A 2 -7.68 5.54 7.25
N LEU A 3 -8.12 5.85 6.04
CA LEU A 3 -9.46 6.36 5.75
C LEU A 3 -10.62 5.51 6.31
N THR A 4 -10.50 4.19 6.22
CA THR A 4 -11.53 3.22 6.65
C THR A 4 -11.59 3.09 8.16
N ILE A 5 -10.43 3.13 8.81
CA ILE A 5 -10.33 3.11 10.27
C ILE A 5 -10.93 4.40 10.82
N PHE A 6 -10.74 5.54 10.15
CA PHE A 6 -11.41 6.81 10.51
C PHE A 6 -12.91 6.80 10.23
N GLY A 7 -13.37 6.23 9.11
CA GLY A 7 -14.80 6.07 8.85
C GLY A 7 -15.50 5.18 9.89
N ILE A 8 -14.85 4.10 10.32
CA ILE A 8 -15.38 3.21 11.36
C ILE A 8 -15.32 3.86 12.74
N GLN A 9 -14.34 4.73 13.03
CA GLN A 9 -14.37 5.59 14.22
C GLN A 9 -15.57 6.51 14.23
N ALA A 10 -15.82 7.20 13.12
CA ALA A 10 -16.99 8.06 12.98
C ALA A 10 -18.29 7.26 13.17
N ALA A 11 -18.35 6.05 12.59
CA ALA A 11 -19.53 5.18 12.61
C ALA A 11 -19.83 4.47 13.93
N ARG A 12 -18.81 3.95 14.64
CA ARG A 12 -19.00 2.98 15.73
C ARG A 12 -18.73 3.52 17.13
N GLY A 13 -18.50 4.81 17.32
CA GLY A 13 -18.29 5.33 18.68
C GLY A 13 -16.88 5.06 19.26
N ASP A 14 -16.03 4.30 18.56
CA ASP A 14 -14.69 3.90 19.02
C ASP A 14 -13.80 5.11 19.36
N SER A 15 -12.92 4.96 20.37
CA SER A 15 -11.98 6.02 20.77
C SER A 15 -10.84 6.16 19.76
N ALA A 16 -10.31 7.39 19.63
CA ALA A 16 -9.15 7.69 18.80
C ALA A 16 -7.94 6.78 19.11
N THR A 17 -7.78 6.42 20.39
CA THR A 17 -6.72 5.54 20.88
C THR A 17 -6.82 4.14 20.27
N MET A 18 -8.00 3.53 20.24
CA MET A 18 -8.17 2.17 19.73
C MET A 18 -7.89 2.08 18.23
N SER A 19 -8.10 3.18 17.53
CA SER A 19 -7.84 3.26 16.09
C SER A 19 -6.39 3.53 15.75
N GLY A 20 -5.68 4.29 16.59
CA GLY A 20 -4.22 4.34 16.56
C GLY A 20 -3.61 2.94 16.71
N VAL A 21 -4.10 2.16 17.68
CA VAL A 21 -3.65 0.76 17.86
C VAL A 21 -3.91 -0.08 16.61
N ARG A 22 -5.08 0.05 15.96
CA ARG A 22 -5.41 -0.67 14.72
C ARG A 22 -4.47 -0.35 13.57
N ILE A 23 -4.09 0.92 13.43
CA ILE A 23 -3.10 1.37 12.43
C ILE A 23 -1.75 0.69 12.70
N ILE A 24 -1.32 0.63 13.96
CA ILE A 24 -0.05 0.01 14.35
C ILE A 24 -0.03 -1.47 13.96
N VAL A 25 -1.12 -2.21 14.17
CA VAL A 25 -1.19 -3.63 13.76
C VAL A 25 -1.02 -3.79 12.25
N GLY A 26 -1.67 -2.93 11.46
CA GLY A 26 -1.52 -2.91 10.01
C GLY A 26 -0.08 -2.65 9.55
N GLN A 27 0.57 -1.66 10.16
CA GLN A 27 1.97 -1.32 9.87
C GLN A 27 2.93 -2.44 10.28
N ALA A 28 2.67 -3.09 11.42
CA ALA A 28 3.47 -4.23 11.86
C ALA A 28 3.41 -5.38 10.85
N ALA A 29 2.23 -5.68 10.30
CA ALA A 29 2.06 -6.68 9.26
C ALA A 29 2.89 -6.36 8.01
N ILE A 30 2.89 -5.09 7.56
CA ILE A 30 3.70 -4.63 6.41
C ILE A 30 5.20 -4.81 6.68
N THR A 31 5.68 -4.44 7.87
CA THR A 31 7.10 -4.54 8.23
C THR A 31 7.57 -6.00 8.27
N VAL A 32 6.80 -6.88 8.91
CA VAL A 32 7.12 -8.31 9.01
C VAL A 32 7.15 -8.94 7.61
N THR A 33 6.14 -8.68 6.79
CA THR A 33 6.02 -9.27 5.46
C THR A 33 7.01 -8.72 4.45
N SER A 34 7.40 -7.45 4.55
CA SER A 34 8.53 -6.89 3.78
C SER A 34 9.83 -7.62 4.08
N SER A 35 10.07 -7.92 5.36
CA SER A 35 11.28 -8.64 5.79
C SER A 35 11.29 -10.07 5.26
N ILE A 36 10.15 -10.76 5.33
CA ILE A 36 9.97 -12.10 4.76
C ILE A 36 10.13 -12.08 3.23
N GLY A 37 9.53 -11.13 2.54
CA GLY A 37 9.66 -10.97 1.08
C GLY A 37 11.10 -10.77 0.64
N GLY A 38 11.84 -9.91 1.35
CA GLY A 38 13.28 -9.71 1.14
C GLY A 38 14.10 -10.98 1.35
N TYR A 39 13.82 -11.72 2.43
CA TYR A 39 14.49 -12.99 2.72
C TYR A 39 14.21 -14.06 1.65
N LEU A 40 12.94 -14.24 1.27
CA LEU A 40 12.54 -15.23 0.25
C LEU A 40 13.19 -14.93 -1.10
N MET A 41 13.26 -13.66 -1.49
CA MET A 41 13.91 -13.25 -2.72
C MET A 41 15.41 -13.58 -2.73
N GLY A 42 16.11 -13.33 -1.61
CA GLY A 42 17.51 -13.73 -1.46
C GLY A 42 17.71 -15.25 -1.51
N ARG A 43 16.78 -16.01 -0.94
CA ARG A 43 16.84 -17.48 -0.91
C ARG A 43 16.54 -18.15 -2.25
N PHE A 44 15.56 -17.62 -2.99
CA PHE A 44 15.10 -18.19 -4.27
C PHE A 44 15.75 -17.55 -5.49
N ASN A 45 16.51 -16.46 -5.31
CA ASN A 45 17.21 -15.78 -6.40
C ASN A 45 16.26 -15.40 -7.56
N THR A 46 15.00 -15.11 -7.22
CA THR A 46 13.99 -14.66 -8.17
C THR A 46 13.07 -13.66 -7.48
N TYR A 47 12.69 -12.61 -8.21
CA TYR A 47 11.77 -11.58 -7.71
C TYR A 47 10.40 -11.66 -8.40
N LYS A 48 10.33 -12.13 -9.66
CA LYS A 48 9.09 -12.14 -10.46
C LYS A 48 7.92 -12.89 -9.80
N PRO A 49 8.07 -14.16 -9.35
CA PRO A 49 6.95 -14.88 -8.74
C PRO A 49 6.59 -14.27 -7.38
N ILE A 50 7.56 -13.75 -6.63
CA ILE A 50 7.32 -13.12 -5.32
C ILE A 50 6.53 -11.83 -5.48
N ILE A 51 6.89 -10.99 -6.45
CA ILE A 51 6.14 -9.78 -6.77
C ILE A 51 4.72 -10.17 -7.20
N THR A 52 4.56 -11.09 -8.13
CA THR A 52 3.23 -11.50 -8.64
C THR A 52 2.32 -12.03 -7.53
N ILE A 53 2.84 -12.86 -6.64
CA ILE A 53 2.11 -13.36 -5.46
C ILE A 53 1.77 -12.20 -4.52
N GLY A 54 2.72 -11.30 -4.27
CA GLY A 54 2.53 -10.12 -3.43
C GLY A 54 1.46 -9.17 -3.97
N THR A 55 1.49 -8.83 -5.27
CA THR A 55 0.47 -7.98 -5.90
C THR A 55 -0.90 -8.65 -5.88
N SER A 56 -0.95 -9.96 -6.12
CA SER A 56 -2.20 -10.73 -6.05
C SER A 56 -2.78 -10.72 -4.64
N LEU A 57 -1.94 -10.92 -3.61
CA LEU A 57 -2.35 -10.88 -2.21
C LEU A 57 -2.81 -9.48 -1.79
N ALA A 58 -2.12 -8.44 -2.24
CA ALA A 58 -2.51 -7.05 -2.02
C ALA A 58 -3.87 -6.73 -2.67
N ALA A 59 -4.07 -7.15 -3.92
CA ALA A 59 -5.32 -6.96 -4.64
C ALA A 59 -6.48 -7.72 -3.99
N LEU A 60 -6.25 -8.96 -3.54
CA LEU A 60 -7.22 -9.74 -2.78
C LEU A 60 -7.59 -9.03 -1.47
N GLY A 61 -6.60 -8.55 -0.71
CA GLY A 61 -6.85 -7.81 0.53
C GLY A 61 -7.64 -6.52 0.32
N ILE A 62 -7.30 -5.75 -0.72
CA ILE A 62 -8.03 -4.52 -1.10
C ILE A 62 -9.46 -4.86 -1.58
N GLY A 63 -9.62 -5.92 -2.36
CA GLY A 63 -10.93 -6.40 -2.80
C GLY A 63 -11.81 -6.83 -1.62
N LEU A 64 -11.26 -7.59 -0.67
CA LEU A 64 -11.96 -7.98 0.56
C LEU A 64 -12.38 -6.76 1.39
N LEU A 65 -11.52 -5.74 1.47
CA LEU A 65 -11.86 -4.47 2.12
C LEU A 65 -12.98 -3.70 1.40
N ALA A 66 -13.11 -3.84 0.07
CA ALA A 66 -14.22 -3.27 -0.69
C ALA A 66 -15.56 -3.98 -0.43
N LEU A 67 -15.53 -5.26 -0.06
CA LEU A 67 -16.71 -6.01 0.36
C LEU A 67 -17.09 -5.76 1.84
N PHE A 68 -16.19 -5.17 2.63
CA PHE A 68 -16.44 -4.91 4.05
C PHE A 68 -17.65 -3.98 4.23
N THR A 69 -18.61 -4.43 5.04
CA THR A 69 -19.86 -3.72 5.33
C THR A 69 -19.92 -3.36 6.82
N SER A 70 -20.70 -2.33 7.18
CA SER A 70 -20.85 -1.81 8.54
C SER A 70 -21.30 -2.83 9.59
N THR A 71 -21.76 -4.02 9.18
CA THR A 71 -22.18 -5.13 10.04
C THR A 71 -21.10 -6.18 10.31
N SER A 72 -19.95 -6.14 9.62
CA SER A 72 -18.91 -7.17 9.75
C SER A 72 -18.18 -7.11 11.11
N PRO A 73 -17.77 -8.28 11.66
CA PRO A 73 -16.97 -8.37 12.88
C PRO A 73 -15.62 -7.67 12.72
N PHE A 74 -15.13 -7.05 13.80
CA PHE A 74 -13.80 -6.41 13.78
C PHE A 74 -12.66 -7.40 13.50
N GLY A 75 -12.83 -8.68 13.85
CA GLY A 75 -11.84 -9.74 13.57
C GLY A 75 -11.57 -9.92 12.08
N GLU A 76 -12.60 -9.87 11.24
CA GLU A 76 -12.46 -9.96 9.77
C GLU A 76 -11.69 -8.78 9.21
N MET A 77 -11.96 -7.57 9.74
CA MET A 77 -11.24 -6.35 9.36
C MET A 77 -9.73 -6.49 9.62
N TYR A 78 -9.33 -7.00 10.78
CA TYR A 78 -7.91 -7.25 11.08
C TYR A 78 -7.31 -8.28 10.13
N GLY A 79 -8.03 -9.36 9.83
CA GLY A 79 -7.60 -10.36 8.85
C GLY A 79 -7.35 -9.74 7.48
N PHE A 80 -8.29 -8.93 6.98
CA PHE A 80 -8.17 -8.26 5.67
C PHE A 80 -7.04 -7.24 5.65
N LEU A 81 -6.83 -6.49 6.74
CA LEU A 81 -5.72 -5.55 6.90
C LEU A 81 -4.37 -6.27 6.88
N ILE A 82 -4.27 -7.43 7.53
CA ILE A 82 -3.07 -8.26 7.52
C ILE A 82 -2.81 -8.79 6.11
N VAL A 83 -3.82 -9.31 5.42
CA VAL A 83 -3.70 -9.82 4.03
C VAL A 83 -3.25 -8.70 3.08
N ALA A 84 -3.93 -7.55 3.11
CA ALA A 84 -3.60 -6.39 2.28
C ALA A 84 -2.19 -5.85 2.59
N GLY A 85 -1.85 -5.72 3.88
CA GLY A 85 -0.54 -5.27 4.34
C GLY A 85 0.58 -6.24 3.96
N SER A 86 0.30 -7.54 4.00
CA SER A 86 1.25 -8.59 3.63
C SER A 86 1.67 -8.49 2.17
N GLY A 87 0.70 -8.35 1.27
CA GLY A 87 0.98 -8.18 -0.15
C GLY A 87 1.72 -6.88 -0.44
N ALA A 88 1.29 -5.77 0.18
CA ALA A 88 1.91 -4.46 -0.03
C ALA A 88 3.38 -4.43 0.42
N GLY A 89 3.71 -5.00 1.58
CA GLY A 89 5.08 -5.06 2.09
C GLY A 89 6.02 -5.88 1.20
N MET A 90 5.56 -7.06 0.76
CA MET A 90 6.33 -7.91 -0.15
C MET A 90 6.61 -7.21 -1.49
N VAL A 91 5.60 -6.57 -2.09
CA VAL A 91 5.77 -5.84 -3.36
C VAL A 91 6.73 -4.67 -3.19
N TYR A 92 6.62 -3.91 -2.10
CA TYR A 92 7.50 -2.79 -1.80
C TYR A 92 8.98 -3.20 -1.75
N ALA A 93 9.29 -4.21 -0.94
CA ALA A 93 10.65 -4.68 -0.75
C ALA A 93 11.22 -5.29 -2.05
N CYS A 94 10.47 -6.19 -2.69
CA CYS A 94 10.94 -6.89 -3.87
C CYS A 94 11.08 -5.98 -5.10
N SER A 95 10.20 -5.00 -5.29
CA SER A 95 10.28 -4.07 -6.43
C SER A 95 11.48 -3.14 -6.31
N THR A 96 11.77 -2.67 -5.09
CA THR A 96 12.94 -1.82 -4.83
C THR A 96 14.24 -2.56 -5.13
N VAL A 97 14.36 -3.80 -4.66
CA VAL A 97 15.55 -4.62 -4.93
C VAL A 97 15.65 -5.03 -6.39
N ALA A 98 14.52 -5.34 -7.05
CA ALA A 98 14.52 -5.65 -8.48
C ALA A 98 15.06 -4.47 -9.30
N ALA A 99 14.62 -3.24 -9.02
CA ALA A 99 15.12 -2.03 -9.68
C ALA A 99 16.62 -1.82 -9.42
N GLN A 100 17.06 -1.95 -8.16
CA GLN A 100 18.47 -1.83 -7.80
C GLN A 100 19.35 -2.93 -8.42
N SER A 101 18.81 -4.13 -8.64
CA SER A 101 19.55 -5.24 -9.25
C SER A 101 19.77 -5.08 -10.76
N ALA A 102 18.98 -4.24 -11.42
CA ALA A 102 19.04 -4.02 -12.86
C ALA A 102 20.06 -2.94 -13.27
N CYS A 103 20.65 -2.21 -12.32
CA CYS A 103 21.59 -1.12 -12.59
C CYS A 103 23.01 -1.41 -12.11
N GLU A 104 23.95 -0.60 -12.54
CA GLU A 104 25.34 -0.71 -12.08
C GLU A 104 25.54 -0.08 -10.71
N LYS A 105 26.61 -0.49 -9.99
CA LYS A 105 26.86 -0.03 -8.61
C LYS A 105 26.93 1.50 -8.48
N HIS A 106 27.46 2.18 -9.50
CA HIS A 106 27.58 3.63 -9.51
C HIS A 106 26.23 4.35 -9.71
N GLU A 107 25.22 3.65 -10.25
CA GLU A 107 23.88 4.19 -10.51
C GLU A 107 22.88 3.85 -9.39
N LEU A 108 23.25 3.01 -8.42
CA LEU A 108 22.37 2.57 -7.33
C LEU A 108 21.70 3.72 -6.58
N ALA A 109 22.45 4.81 -6.35
CA ALA A 109 21.92 6.00 -5.70
C ALA A 109 20.81 6.66 -6.55
N VAL A 110 21.05 6.81 -7.85
CA VAL A 110 20.10 7.42 -8.80
C VAL A 110 18.84 6.56 -8.91
N VAL A 111 18.99 5.25 -9.09
CA VAL A 111 17.85 4.33 -9.18
C VAL A 111 17.03 4.31 -7.90
N THR A 112 17.69 4.33 -6.74
CA THR A 112 16.99 4.38 -5.45
C THR A 112 16.17 5.66 -5.31
N VAL A 113 16.71 6.81 -5.74
CA VAL A 113 15.96 8.07 -5.73
C VAL A 113 14.78 8.02 -6.71
N LEU A 114 14.97 7.50 -7.91
CA LEU A 114 13.90 7.37 -8.90
C LEU A 114 12.76 6.47 -8.40
N VAL A 115 13.09 5.32 -7.81
CA VAL A 115 12.10 4.42 -7.21
C VAL A 115 11.29 5.16 -6.13
N ASN A 116 11.98 5.83 -5.20
CA ASN A 116 11.31 6.60 -4.16
C ASN A 116 10.47 7.76 -4.73
N PHE A 117 10.93 8.41 -5.80
CA PHE A 117 10.19 9.48 -6.47
C PHE A 117 8.86 8.96 -7.04
N PHE A 118 8.89 7.89 -7.84
CA PHE A 118 7.68 7.30 -8.42
C PHE A 118 6.72 6.75 -7.36
N MET A 119 7.26 6.20 -6.26
CA MET A 119 6.44 5.75 -5.13
C MET A 119 5.75 6.90 -4.42
N ASN A 120 6.46 7.99 -4.14
CA ASN A 120 5.88 9.17 -3.52
C ASN A 120 4.84 9.83 -4.43
N LEU A 121 5.11 9.90 -5.73
CA LEU A 121 4.17 10.40 -6.72
C LEU A 121 2.90 9.55 -6.75
N GLY A 122 3.03 8.22 -6.83
CA GLY A 122 1.90 7.30 -6.81
C GLY A 122 1.08 7.39 -5.51
N SER A 123 1.74 7.51 -4.36
CA SER A 123 1.10 7.72 -3.07
C SER A 123 0.31 9.04 -3.04
N ALA A 124 0.91 10.14 -3.48
CA ALA A 124 0.27 11.45 -3.51
C ALA A 124 -0.96 11.45 -4.43
N VAL A 125 -0.84 10.92 -5.64
CA VAL A 125 -1.96 10.81 -6.60
C VAL A 125 -3.04 9.87 -6.06
N GLY A 126 -2.66 8.72 -5.50
CA GLY A 126 -3.61 7.76 -4.93
C GLY A 126 -4.40 8.33 -3.76
N ILE A 127 -3.75 9.06 -2.85
CA ILE A 127 -4.40 9.75 -1.74
C ILE A 127 -5.33 10.85 -2.25
N ALA A 128 -4.89 11.64 -3.23
CA ALA A 128 -5.71 12.70 -3.81
C ALA A 128 -6.99 12.15 -4.46
N VAL A 129 -6.88 11.09 -5.26
CA VAL A 129 -8.02 10.42 -5.90
C VAL A 129 -8.95 9.82 -4.85
N ALA A 130 -8.43 9.07 -3.87
CA ALA A 130 -9.24 8.48 -2.82
C ALA A 130 -9.96 9.54 -1.97
N SER A 131 -9.26 10.63 -1.63
CA SER A 131 -9.83 11.76 -0.90
C SER A 131 -10.93 12.44 -1.71
N ALA A 132 -10.70 12.69 -3.01
CA ALA A 132 -11.70 13.30 -3.89
C ALA A 132 -12.95 12.42 -4.00
N ILE A 133 -12.81 11.10 -4.15
CA ILE A 133 -13.96 10.18 -4.21
C ILE A 133 -14.77 10.23 -2.92
N VAL A 134 -14.10 10.17 -1.76
CA VAL A 134 -14.78 10.20 -0.46
C VAL A 134 -15.48 11.54 -0.23
N ASN A 135 -14.82 12.67 -0.50
CA ASN A 135 -15.39 13.99 -0.29
C ASN A 135 -16.58 14.25 -1.22
N ASN A 136 -16.47 13.93 -2.51
CA ASN A 136 -17.58 14.09 -3.45
C ASN A 136 -18.75 13.16 -3.13
N GLY A 137 -18.46 11.91 -2.76
CA GLY A 137 -19.48 10.95 -2.33
C GLY A 137 -20.21 11.41 -1.06
N LEU A 138 -19.46 11.94 -0.09
CA LEU A 138 -20.02 12.44 1.15
C LEU A 138 -20.85 13.71 0.92
N GLN A 139 -20.34 14.66 0.13
CA GLN A 139 -21.06 15.88 -0.22
C GLN A 139 -22.38 15.58 -0.93
N SER A 140 -22.38 14.62 -1.87
CA SER A 140 -23.59 14.22 -2.60
C SER A 140 -24.60 13.55 -1.66
N CYS A 141 -24.16 12.57 -0.86
CA CYS A 141 -25.05 11.82 0.03
C CYS A 141 -25.63 12.69 1.16
N LEU A 142 -24.82 13.56 1.75
CA LEU A 142 -25.29 14.46 2.82
C LEU A 142 -26.13 15.61 2.27
N GLY A 143 -25.86 16.11 1.06
CA GLY A 143 -26.61 17.20 0.44
C GLY A 143 -28.08 16.89 0.22
N ASP A 144 -28.42 15.61 0.05
CA ASP A 144 -29.81 15.14 -0.09
C ASP A 144 -30.58 15.13 1.25
N HIS A 145 -29.88 15.22 2.39
CA HIS A 145 -30.46 14.99 3.71
C HIS A 145 -30.20 16.11 4.74
N LEU A 146 -29.22 16.98 4.51
CA LEU A 146 -28.76 18.01 5.45
C LEU A 146 -28.62 19.38 4.78
N SER A 147 -28.66 20.44 5.58
CA SER A 147 -28.38 21.80 5.10
C SER A 147 -26.91 21.97 4.69
N ALA A 148 -26.66 22.84 3.70
CA ALA A 148 -25.31 23.07 3.16
C ALA A 148 -24.27 23.47 4.24
N ASP A 149 -24.69 24.20 5.27
CA ASP A 149 -23.83 24.60 6.39
C ASP A 149 -23.38 23.39 7.23
N LEU A 150 -24.29 22.45 7.49
CA LEU A 150 -23.96 21.21 8.20
C LEU A 150 -23.07 20.30 7.36
N VAL A 151 -23.34 20.19 6.05
CA VAL A 151 -22.49 19.42 5.12
C VAL A 151 -21.06 19.96 5.12
N THR A 152 -20.90 21.28 5.02
CA THR A 152 -19.58 21.93 5.04
C THR A 152 -18.85 21.67 6.36
N SER A 153 -19.56 21.76 7.49
CA SER A 153 -19.00 21.49 8.83
C SER A 153 -18.54 20.03 9.00
N ILE A 154 -19.30 19.08 8.44
CA ILE A 154 -18.97 17.65 8.47
C ILE A 154 -17.79 17.32 7.55
N LEU A 155 -17.69 17.95 6.37
CA LEU A 155 -16.57 17.78 5.45
C LEU A 155 -15.26 18.33 6.01
N GLN A 156 -15.33 19.45 6.75
CA GLN A 156 -14.15 20.07 7.37
C GLN A 156 -13.70 19.36 8.64
N SER A 157 -14.61 18.69 9.35
CA SER A 157 -14.29 18.03 10.61
C SER A 157 -15.08 16.74 10.84
N THR A 158 -14.35 15.62 10.85
CA THR A 158 -14.89 14.30 11.21
C THR A 158 -15.31 14.20 12.67
N THR A 159 -14.81 15.07 13.56
CA THR A 159 -15.23 15.11 14.97
C THR A 159 -16.54 15.89 15.17
N PHE A 160 -16.99 16.66 14.16
CA PHE A 160 -18.25 17.39 14.21
C PHE A 160 -19.47 16.48 14.40
N ILE A 161 -19.39 15.23 13.92
CA ILE A 161 -20.42 14.21 14.09
C ILE A 161 -20.75 13.99 15.59
N ARG A 162 -19.74 14.13 16.46
CA ARG A 162 -19.87 13.93 17.91
C ARG A 162 -19.91 15.22 18.72
N SER A 163 -20.08 16.37 18.07
CA SER A 163 -20.18 17.68 18.72
C SER A 163 -21.46 17.83 19.58
N GLY A 164 -22.40 16.88 19.47
CA GLY A 164 -23.72 16.96 20.13
C GLY A 164 -24.71 17.88 19.42
N VAL A 165 -24.32 18.52 18.31
CA VAL A 165 -25.15 19.43 17.51
C VAL A 165 -26.14 18.67 16.61
N LEU A 166 -25.79 17.45 16.19
CA LEU A 166 -26.60 16.63 15.29
C LEU A 166 -27.63 15.79 16.07
N SER A 167 -28.87 15.72 15.57
CA SER A 167 -29.88 14.80 16.10
C SER A 167 -29.44 13.34 15.89
N PRO A 168 -29.97 12.37 16.67
CA PRO A 168 -29.64 10.95 16.49
C PRO A 168 -29.90 10.44 15.06
N GLU A 169 -30.93 10.96 14.40
CA GLU A 169 -31.25 10.64 13.00
C GLU A 169 -30.20 11.20 12.03
N GLN A 170 -29.78 12.45 12.22
CA GLN A 170 -28.74 13.07 11.38
C GLN A 170 -27.38 12.40 11.57
N GLN A 171 -27.09 11.90 12.77
CA GLN A 171 -25.88 11.11 13.04
C GLN A 171 -25.88 9.80 12.25
N ASP A 172 -26.98 9.06 12.25
CA ASP A 172 -27.10 7.78 11.54
C ASP A 172 -26.98 7.95 10.01
N ILE A 173 -27.64 8.99 9.47
CA ILE A 173 -27.51 9.39 8.06
C ILE A 173 -26.05 9.73 7.72
N THR A 174 -25.39 10.52 8.57
CA THR A 174 -24.00 10.92 8.35
C THR A 174 -23.07 9.71 8.33
N ILE A 175 -23.26 8.79 9.26
CA ILE A 175 -22.50 7.54 9.36
C ILE A 175 -22.69 6.68 8.11
N THR A 176 -23.94 6.51 7.66
CA THR A 176 -24.28 5.73 6.47
C THR A 176 -23.63 6.33 5.22
N CYS A 177 -23.70 7.65 5.06
CA CYS A 177 -23.04 8.37 3.96
C CYS A 177 -21.52 8.23 3.98
N TYR A 178 -20.89 8.26 5.15
CA TYR A 178 -19.45 7.98 5.31
C TYR A 178 -19.09 6.56 4.86
N VAL A 179 -19.81 5.56 5.39
CA VAL A 179 -19.56 4.14 5.06
C VAL A 179 -19.72 3.90 3.55
N SER A 180 -20.77 4.45 2.95
CA SER A 180 -21.02 4.35 1.50
C SER A 180 -19.90 4.97 0.69
N SER A 181 -19.47 6.19 1.03
CA SER A 181 -18.40 6.91 0.32
C SER A 181 -17.05 6.17 0.41
N PHE A 182 -16.73 5.60 1.58
CA PHE A 182 -15.52 4.77 1.73
C PHE A 182 -15.59 3.47 0.95
N LYS A 183 -16.77 2.83 0.87
CA LYS A 183 -16.97 1.63 0.07
C LYS A 183 -16.69 1.92 -1.40
N THR A 184 -17.22 3.02 -1.94
CA THR A 184 -16.94 3.47 -3.31
C THR A 184 -15.45 3.70 -3.55
N ALA A 185 -14.75 4.37 -2.62
CA ALA A 185 -13.31 4.58 -2.72
C ALA A 185 -12.55 3.25 -2.77
N TRP A 186 -12.90 2.28 -1.92
CA TRP A 186 -12.27 0.96 -1.93
C TRP A 186 -12.54 0.16 -3.19
N THR A 187 -13.76 0.23 -3.74
CA THR A 187 -14.08 -0.44 -5.01
C THR A 187 -13.23 0.12 -6.15
N VAL A 188 -13.06 1.45 -6.22
CA VAL A 188 -12.18 2.08 -7.21
C VAL A 188 -10.72 1.65 -7.00
N MET A 189 -10.25 1.64 -5.75
CA MET A 189 -8.90 1.17 -5.42
C MET A 189 -8.68 -0.31 -5.77
N ALA A 190 -9.70 -1.16 -5.62
CA ALA A 190 -9.65 -2.55 -6.04
C ALA A 190 -9.48 -2.67 -7.56
N GLY A 191 -10.12 -1.79 -8.34
CA GLY A 191 -9.89 -1.67 -9.79
C GLY A 191 -8.44 -1.33 -10.13
N PHE A 192 -7.85 -0.34 -9.45
CA PHE A 192 -6.43 -0.01 -9.60
C PHE A 192 -5.51 -1.18 -9.20
N ALA A 193 -5.84 -1.90 -8.13
CA ALA A 193 -5.09 -3.07 -7.71
C ALA A 193 -5.14 -4.21 -8.74
N ALA A 194 -6.28 -4.43 -9.39
CA ALA A 194 -6.41 -5.40 -10.47
C ALA A 194 -5.53 -5.03 -11.67
N ILE A 195 -5.48 -3.75 -12.05
CA ILE A 195 -4.57 -3.25 -13.09
C ILE A 195 -3.11 -3.50 -12.69
N ALA A 196 -2.74 -3.27 -11.42
CA ALA A 196 -1.40 -3.52 -10.92
C ALA A 196 -1.02 -5.02 -10.98
N VAL A 197 -1.96 -5.93 -10.71
CA VAL A 197 -1.75 -7.37 -10.88
C VAL A 197 -1.47 -7.69 -12.34
N VAL A 198 -2.28 -7.19 -13.28
CA VAL A 198 -2.07 -7.39 -14.71
C VAL A 198 -0.70 -6.84 -15.14
N ALA A 199 -0.35 -5.63 -14.72
CA ALA A 199 0.95 -5.03 -14.98
C ALA A 199 2.12 -5.88 -14.44
N SER A 200 1.95 -6.49 -13.26
CA SER A 200 2.98 -7.34 -12.64
C SER A 200 3.31 -8.59 -13.46
N LEU A 201 2.38 -9.09 -14.27
CA LEU A 201 2.61 -10.24 -15.17
C LEU A 201 3.63 -9.92 -16.28
N PHE A 202 3.71 -8.66 -16.69
CA PHE A 202 4.64 -8.17 -17.72
C PHE A 202 6.05 -7.90 -17.20
N ILE A 203 6.31 -8.08 -15.91
CA ILE A 203 7.65 -7.93 -15.34
C ILE A 203 8.59 -8.96 -15.99
N LYS A 204 9.68 -8.46 -16.60
CA LYS A 204 10.77 -9.30 -17.12
C LYS A 204 11.67 -9.72 -15.96
N GLN A 205 12.06 -11.00 -15.96
CA GLN A 205 12.95 -11.58 -14.96
C GLN A 205 14.41 -11.41 -15.42
N HIS A 206 15.18 -10.66 -14.65
CA HIS A 206 16.63 -10.55 -14.72
C HIS A 206 17.22 -11.35 -13.54
N SER A 207 18.41 -11.93 -13.68
CA SER A 207 19.04 -12.64 -12.56
C SER A 207 19.48 -11.64 -11.49
N LEU A 208 19.17 -11.90 -10.21
CA LEU A 208 19.53 -11.00 -9.09
C LEU A 208 21.04 -10.99 -8.83
N PHE A 209 21.75 -12.05 -9.20
CA PHE A 209 23.22 -12.05 -9.20
C PHE A 209 23.70 -11.90 -10.64
N ARG A 210 24.33 -10.75 -10.90
CA ARG A 210 25.33 -10.63 -11.96
C ARG A 210 26.47 -11.55 -11.53
N ASP A 211 26.82 -12.50 -12.38
CA ASP A 211 27.90 -13.45 -12.17
C ASP A 211 29.08 -12.70 -11.56
N ARG A 212 29.43 -13.03 -10.31
CA ARG A 212 30.53 -12.35 -9.62
C ARG A 212 31.78 -12.75 -10.38
N LYS A 213 32.23 -11.93 -11.33
CA LYS A 213 33.61 -11.94 -11.77
C LYS A 213 34.42 -11.71 -10.50
N ASP A 214 34.96 -12.81 -9.99
CA ASP A 214 35.79 -12.82 -8.81
C ASP A 214 37.01 -11.92 -9.10
N PRO A 215 37.15 -10.76 -8.42
CA PRO A 215 38.29 -9.89 -8.65
C PRO A 215 39.62 -10.58 -8.33
N SER A 216 39.60 -11.71 -7.59
CA SER A 216 40.82 -12.50 -7.35
C SER A 216 41.34 -13.23 -8.60
N LYS A 217 40.50 -13.45 -9.63
CA LYS A 217 40.93 -14.11 -10.87
C LYS A 217 41.47 -13.15 -11.92
N SER A 218 41.08 -11.86 -11.90
CA SER A 218 41.65 -10.86 -12.81
C SER A 218 43.06 -10.44 -12.40
N ASP A 219 43.30 -10.23 -11.09
CA ASP A 219 44.65 -9.92 -10.60
C ASP A 219 45.63 -11.09 -10.79
N GLN A 220 45.19 -12.33 -10.56
CA GLN A 220 46.06 -13.50 -10.76
C GLN A 220 46.39 -13.75 -12.24
N SER A 221 45.49 -13.43 -13.17
CA SER A 221 45.79 -13.57 -14.60
C SER A 221 46.68 -12.45 -15.13
N GLU A 222 46.61 -11.25 -14.57
CA GLU A 222 47.52 -10.14 -14.92
C GLU A 222 48.93 -10.38 -14.36
N VAL A 223 49.06 -10.89 -13.13
CA VAL A 223 50.36 -11.22 -12.50
C VAL A 223 51.07 -12.40 -13.19
N ILE A 224 50.36 -13.46 -13.59
CA ILE A 224 50.96 -14.63 -14.26
C ILE A 224 51.43 -14.28 -15.69
N VAL A 225 50.75 -13.37 -16.38
CA VAL A 225 51.17 -12.90 -17.72
C VAL A 225 52.42 -12.04 -17.62
N ASP A 226 52.56 -11.20 -16.60
CA ASP A 226 53.76 -10.37 -16.40
C ASP A 226 54.98 -11.24 -16.01
N GLU A 227 54.79 -12.28 -15.19
CA GLU A 227 55.87 -13.18 -14.77
C GLU A 227 56.36 -14.11 -15.90
N THR A 228 55.51 -14.43 -16.89
CA THR A 228 55.88 -15.22 -18.07
C THR A 228 56.44 -14.40 -19.23
N ALA A 229 56.26 -13.07 -19.23
CA ALA A 229 56.83 -12.17 -20.24
C ALA A 229 58.28 -11.73 -19.92
N VAL A 230 58.78 -12.03 -18.71
CA VAL A 230 60.10 -11.62 -18.21
C VAL A 230 61.15 -12.76 -18.22
N ASN A 231 60.76 -13.98 -18.59
CA ASN A 231 61.67 -15.12 -18.83
C ASN A 231 61.76 -15.48 -20.32
#